data_AF-A0A8K0D0U5-F1
#
_entry.id   AF-A0A8K0D0U5-F1
#
_cell.length_a   1.000
_cell.length_b   1.000
_cell.length_c   1.000
_cell.angle_alpha   90.00
_cell.angle_beta   90.00
_cell.angle_gamma   90.00
#
_symmetry.space_group_name_H-M   'P 1'
#
loop_
_entity.id
_entity.type
_entity.pdbx_description
1 polymer ?
#
loop_
_entity_poly.entity_id
_entity_poly.type
_entity_poly.pdbx_seq_one_letter_code
_entity_poly.pdbx_strand_id
1 'polypeptide(L)'
;MKLLIICFTLLVAALADRHYDADESKCITELGIDKTILEGIDAPLDNPDFHRYTECVWKKRGMMKENGEINWDNMHDFIFGGVEEAEAKGKSKQEAEALVKRLIDPCRDVHGVSHGDTAIKVATLADRQFDPLKSECIDELGIDKAILEGMDAPFDNPDYQRFVECMCKKRGLMKDNGEINWDAIHDLYSGDWESVAEGKSQQEAEAIIKRAIDPCRDVHGDSPGHTAIKVQLCIDNEFRTLRSELRNKQ
;
A
#
# COMPACT_ATOMS: atom_id res chain seq x y z
N MET A 1 7.22 -8.09 3.54
CA MET A 1 7.45 -6.61 3.64
C MET A 1 6.65 -5.78 2.60
N LYS A 2 5.32 -5.91 2.58
CA LYS A 2 4.41 -5.08 1.74
C LYS A 2 3.19 -4.54 2.52
N LEU A 3 3.18 -4.66 3.85
CA LEU A 3 1.98 -4.45 4.68
C LEU A 3 1.97 -3.17 5.56
N LEU A 4 3.02 -2.35 5.54
CA LEU A 4 2.99 -1.01 6.17
C LEU A 4 2.48 0.08 5.21
N ILE A 5 2.09 -0.35 4.02
CA ILE A 5 1.79 0.39 2.83
C ILE A 5 0.26 0.52 2.73
N ILE A 6 -0.41 1.20 3.68
CA ILE A 6 -1.85 1.58 3.49
C ILE A 6 -2.18 3.02 3.96
N CYS A 7 -1.38 3.66 4.83
CA CYS A 7 -1.55 5.11 5.07
C CYS A 7 -0.95 5.97 3.95
N PHE A 8 0.02 5.44 3.20
CA PHE A 8 0.87 6.25 2.32
C PHE A 8 1.07 5.74 0.90
N THR A 9 0.25 4.80 0.47
CA THR A 9 0.64 3.91 -0.65
C THR A 9 -0.34 3.80 -1.77
N LEU A 10 -1.35 4.66 -1.71
CA LEU A 10 -1.95 5.14 -2.94
C LEU A 10 -1.02 6.11 -3.70
N LEU A 11 0.11 6.56 -3.13
CA LEU A 11 1.01 7.51 -3.82
C LEU A 11 2.40 6.98 -4.21
N VAL A 12 3.01 6.11 -3.39
CA VAL A 12 4.39 5.61 -3.63
C VAL A 12 4.48 4.72 -4.88
N ALA A 13 3.38 4.12 -5.32
CA ALA A 13 3.36 3.20 -6.46
C ALA A 13 3.58 3.84 -7.85
N ALA A 14 3.41 5.16 -8.03
CA ALA A 14 3.62 5.78 -9.36
C ALA A 14 5.07 6.10 -9.73
N LEU A 15 6.00 6.15 -8.77
CA LEU A 15 7.21 6.95 -8.97
C LEU A 15 8.52 6.22 -8.63
N ALA A 16 8.46 4.91 -8.42
CA ALA A 16 9.60 4.01 -8.52
C ALA A 16 9.50 3.23 -9.84
N ASP A 17 10.64 2.99 -10.52
CA ASP A 17 10.74 1.87 -11.45
C ASP A 17 10.25 0.64 -10.68
N ARG A 18 9.04 0.18 -10.98
CA ARG A 18 8.43 -0.96 -10.29
C ARG A 18 9.35 -2.14 -10.54
N HIS A 19 10.06 -2.60 -9.50
CA HIS A 19 10.83 -3.83 -9.60
C HIS A 19 9.83 -4.98 -9.66
N TYR A 20 9.46 -5.34 -10.89
CA TYR A 20 8.64 -6.51 -11.16
C TYR A 20 9.41 -7.74 -10.70
N ASP A 21 8.79 -8.55 -9.88
CA ASP A 21 9.39 -9.84 -9.53
C ASP A 21 9.48 -10.77 -10.75
N ALA A 22 10.06 -11.96 -10.56
CA ALA A 22 10.26 -12.90 -11.65
C ALA A 22 8.95 -13.33 -12.34
N ASP A 23 7.85 -13.47 -11.58
CA ASP A 23 6.56 -13.85 -12.12
C ASP A 23 5.90 -12.70 -12.87
N GLU A 24 5.96 -11.49 -12.30
CA GLU A 24 5.44 -10.25 -12.91
C GLU A 24 6.17 -9.94 -14.23
N SER A 25 7.51 -10.01 -14.23
CA SER A 25 8.34 -9.83 -15.43
C SER A 25 8.02 -10.85 -16.52
N LYS A 26 7.79 -12.10 -16.11
CA LYS A 26 7.41 -13.17 -17.04
C LYS A 26 6.03 -12.93 -17.63
N CYS A 27 5.05 -12.52 -16.82
CA CYS A 27 3.70 -12.18 -17.30
C CYS A 27 3.70 -10.99 -18.27
N ILE A 28 4.45 -9.93 -17.97
CA ILE A 28 4.61 -8.78 -18.88
C ILE A 28 5.14 -9.24 -20.23
N THR A 29 6.16 -10.09 -20.22
CA THR A 29 6.81 -10.59 -21.44
C THR A 29 5.89 -11.54 -22.22
N GLU A 30 5.27 -12.52 -21.56
CA GLU A 30 4.39 -13.51 -22.19
C GLU A 30 3.13 -12.89 -22.82
N LEU A 31 2.58 -11.87 -22.16
CA LEU A 31 1.34 -11.23 -22.60
C LEU A 31 1.57 -10.03 -23.53
N GLY A 32 2.81 -9.56 -23.67
CA GLY A 32 3.17 -8.38 -24.45
C GLY A 32 2.59 -7.09 -23.85
N ILE A 33 2.55 -6.99 -22.52
CA ILE A 33 1.95 -5.85 -21.81
C ILE A 33 2.89 -4.66 -21.88
N ASP A 34 2.36 -3.50 -22.27
CA ASP A 34 3.08 -2.24 -22.13
C ASP A 34 3.22 -1.93 -20.64
N LYS A 35 4.48 -1.86 -20.16
CA LYS A 35 4.78 -1.59 -18.76
C LYS A 35 4.21 -0.27 -18.27
N THR A 36 4.00 0.70 -19.15
CA THR A 36 3.40 1.99 -18.78
C THR A 36 1.96 1.85 -18.26
N ILE A 37 1.22 0.80 -18.66
CA ILE A 37 -0.10 0.46 -18.13
C ILE A 37 -0.02 0.05 -16.65
N LEU A 38 1.12 -0.50 -16.24
CA LEU A 38 1.38 -0.99 -14.89
C LEU A 38 2.12 0.04 -14.01
N GLU A 39 2.63 1.13 -14.60
CA GLU A 39 3.50 2.12 -13.96
C GLU A 39 2.75 3.40 -13.52
N GLY A 40 1.41 3.37 -13.45
CA GLY A 40 0.59 4.44 -12.88
C GLY A 40 0.27 4.24 -11.39
N ILE A 41 -0.02 5.36 -10.68
CA ILE A 41 -0.78 5.34 -9.40
C ILE A 41 -2.12 4.59 -9.65
N ASP A 42 -2.65 4.74 -10.87
CA ASP A 42 -3.89 4.16 -11.34
C ASP A 42 -3.61 3.12 -12.45
N ALA A 43 -3.16 1.92 -12.10
CA ALA A 43 -3.36 0.81 -13.02
C ALA A 43 -4.88 0.74 -13.28
N PRO A 44 -5.36 0.95 -14.51
CA PRO A 44 -6.79 1.13 -14.72
C PRO A 44 -7.46 -0.20 -14.41
N LEU A 45 -8.22 -0.26 -13.31
CA LEU A 45 -8.80 -1.50 -12.79
C LEU A 45 -9.80 -2.12 -13.77
N ASP A 46 -10.21 -1.36 -14.77
CA ASP A 46 -11.09 -1.68 -15.89
C ASP A 46 -10.33 -1.91 -17.22
N ASN A 47 -9.00 -1.78 -17.23
CA ASN A 47 -8.18 -2.07 -18.39
C ASN A 47 -8.04 -3.59 -18.60
N PRO A 48 -8.42 -4.11 -19.79
CA PRO A 48 -8.38 -5.54 -20.07
C PRO A 48 -6.95 -6.13 -20.06
N ASP A 49 -5.93 -5.35 -20.39
CA ASP A 49 -4.54 -5.78 -20.30
C ASP A 49 -4.08 -5.88 -18.84
N PHE A 50 -4.56 -4.98 -17.97
CA PHE A 50 -4.33 -5.12 -16.53
C PHE A 50 -5.02 -6.39 -15.98
N HIS A 51 -6.25 -6.69 -16.40
CA HIS A 51 -6.94 -7.94 -16.02
C HIS A 51 -6.14 -9.18 -16.42
N ARG A 52 -5.66 -9.21 -17.68
CA ARG A 52 -4.85 -10.33 -18.21
C ARG A 52 -3.54 -10.48 -17.43
N TYR A 53 -2.89 -9.36 -17.13
CA TYR A 53 -1.68 -9.33 -16.30
C TYR A 53 -1.96 -9.90 -14.90
N THR A 54 -3.01 -9.43 -14.22
CA THR A 54 -3.37 -9.89 -12.87
C THR A 54 -3.70 -11.38 -12.86
N GLU A 55 -4.49 -11.87 -13.82
CA GLU A 55 -4.79 -13.31 -13.96
C GLU A 55 -3.50 -14.14 -14.08
N CYS A 56 -2.58 -13.72 -14.96
CA CYS A 56 -1.31 -14.41 -15.17
C CYS A 56 -0.49 -14.49 -13.89
N VAL A 57 -0.32 -13.36 -13.18
CA VAL A 57 0.47 -13.29 -11.95
C VAL A 57 -0.15 -14.17 -10.86
N TRP A 58 -1.48 -14.13 -10.70
CA TRP A 58 -2.19 -14.93 -9.70
C TRP A 58 -2.08 -16.42 -9.95
N LYS A 59 -2.10 -16.85 -11.22
CA LYS A 59 -1.87 -18.26 -11.61
C LYS A 59 -0.44 -18.70 -11.30
N LYS A 60 0.57 -17.90 -11.68
CA LYS A 60 1.98 -18.24 -11.41
C LYS A 60 2.29 -18.32 -9.92
N ARG A 61 1.70 -17.44 -9.11
CA ARG A 61 1.80 -17.46 -7.64
C ARG A 61 0.91 -18.53 -6.98
N GLY A 62 0.12 -19.27 -7.76
CA GLY A 62 -0.79 -20.31 -7.27
C GLY A 62 -2.00 -19.80 -6.48
N MET A 63 -2.25 -18.48 -6.46
CA MET A 63 -3.42 -17.86 -5.82
C MET A 63 -4.70 -18.07 -6.65
N MET A 64 -4.55 -18.40 -7.93
CA MET A 64 -5.63 -18.76 -8.83
C MET A 64 -5.27 -20.05 -9.57
N LYS A 65 -6.26 -20.92 -9.76
CA LYS A 65 -6.12 -22.14 -10.56
C LYS A 65 -6.19 -21.81 -12.05
N GLU A 66 -5.76 -22.75 -12.90
CA GLU A 66 -5.81 -22.55 -14.36
C GLU A 66 -7.22 -22.28 -14.91
N ASN A 67 -8.26 -22.85 -14.27
CA ASN A 67 -9.66 -22.63 -14.63
C ASN A 67 -10.24 -21.29 -14.16
N GLY A 68 -9.44 -20.43 -13.49
CA GLY A 68 -9.85 -19.12 -13.00
C GLY A 68 -10.43 -19.10 -11.59
N GLU A 69 -10.64 -20.26 -10.95
CA GLU A 69 -11.05 -20.30 -9.55
C GLU A 69 -9.93 -19.81 -8.64
N ILE A 70 -10.29 -19.05 -7.60
CA ILE A 70 -9.35 -18.66 -6.55
C ILE A 70 -8.94 -19.88 -5.74
N ASN A 71 -7.65 -20.02 -5.50
CA ASN A 71 -7.10 -21.00 -4.59
C ASN A 71 -7.09 -20.42 -3.17
N TRP A 72 -8.21 -20.60 -2.45
CA TRP A 72 -8.42 -20.02 -1.12
C TRP A 72 -7.43 -20.52 -0.06
N ASP A 73 -6.88 -21.73 -0.21
CA ASP A 73 -5.87 -22.25 0.71
C ASP A 73 -4.54 -21.50 0.53
N ASN A 74 -4.09 -21.32 -0.71
CA ASN A 74 -2.91 -20.51 -1.00
C ASN A 74 -3.13 -19.03 -0.67
N MET A 75 -4.35 -18.51 -0.86
CA MET A 75 -4.70 -17.15 -0.46
C MET A 75 -4.62 -16.99 1.07
N HIS A 76 -5.13 -17.98 1.82
CA HIS A 76 -5.02 -18.04 3.26
C HIS A 76 -3.57 -18.02 3.70
N ASP A 77 -2.71 -18.87 3.14
CA ASP A 77 -1.30 -18.93 3.51
C ASP A 77 -0.54 -17.65 3.17
N PHE A 78 -0.82 -17.05 2.01
CA PHE A 78 -0.23 -15.76 1.62
C PHE A 78 -0.58 -14.64 2.60
N ILE A 79 -1.86 -14.53 2.94
CA ILE A 79 -2.38 -13.55 3.87
C ILE A 79 -1.89 -13.82 5.30
N PHE A 80 -1.88 -15.08 5.71
CA PHE A 80 -1.44 -15.51 7.04
C PHE A 80 0.05 -15.24 7.26
N GLY A 81 0.90 -15.53 6.27
CA GLY A 81 2.31 -15.15 6.33
C GLY A 81 2.49 -13.64 6.49
N GLY A 82 1.68 -12.83 5.80
CA GLY A 82 1.66 -11.38 5.98
C GLY A 82 1.22 -10.91 7.38
N VAL A 83 0.20 -11.54 7.96
CA VAL A 83 -0.28 -11.24 9.33
C VAL A 83 0.76 -11.65 10.37
N GLU A 84 1.35 -12.84 10.24
CA GLU A 84 2.39 -13.32 11.17
C GLU A 84 3.63 -12.42 11.12
N GLU A 85 4.03 -11.96 9.94
CA GLU A 85 5.12 -10.97 9.76
C GLU A 85 4.76 -9.59 10.36
N ALA A 86 3.55 -9.07 10.11
CA ALA A 86 3.15 -7.72 10.51
C ALA A 86 2.77 -7.61 12.00
N GLU A 87 2.25 -8.68 12.59
CA GLU A 87 1.70 -8.72 13.95
C GLU A 87 2.53 -9.57 14.91
N ALA A 88 3.81 -9.85 14.58
CA ALA A 88 4.79 -10.59 15.38
C ALA A 88 5.00 -10.06 16.82
N LYS A 89 4.28 -9.03 17.25
CA LYS A 89 4.18 -8.59 18.63
C LYS A 89 2.80 -8.93 19.22
N GLY A 90 2.69 -10.14 19.77
CA GLY A 90 1.76 -10.42 20.88
C GLY A 90 0.44 -11.10 20.56
N LYS A 91 0.14 -11.46 19.30
CA LYS A 91 -1.03 -12.30 18.98
C LYS A 91 -0.67 -13.78 18.96
N SER A 92 -1.60 -14.62 19.39
CA SER A 92 -1.50 -16.08 19.24
C SER A 92 -1.79 -16.50 17.80
N LYS A 93 -1.27 -17.67 17.40
CA LYS A 93 -1.54 -18.27 16.08
C LYS A 93 -3.04 -18.35 15.77
N GLN A 94 -3.86 -18.70 16.77
CA GLN A 94 -5.31 -18.80 16.63
C GLN A 94 -5.98 -17.44 16.36
N GLU A 95 -5.48 -16.36 16.96
CA GLU A 95 -6.00 -15.01 16.71
C GLU A 95 -5.65 -14.53 15.30
N ALA A 96 -4.43 -14.84 14.83
CA ALA A 96 -4.03 -14.57 13.46
C ALA A 96 -4.89 -15.37 12.46
N GLU A 97 -5.10 -16.67 12.67
CA GLU A 97 -5.94 -17.52 11.81
C GLU A 97 -7.40 -17.00 11.77
N ALA A 98 -7.93 -16.60 12.93
CA ALA A 98 -9.29 -16.04 13.02
C ALA A 98 -9.40 -14.69 12.29
N LEU A 99 -8.35 -13.86 12.33
CA LEU A 99 -8.28 -12.63 11.56
C LEU A 99 -8.29 -12.94 10.07
N VAL A 100 -7.36 -13.76 9.58
CA VAL A 100 -7.28 -14.16 8.16
C VAL A 100 -8.61 -14.70 7.63
N LYS A 101 -9.26 -15.57 8.40
CA LYS A 101 -10.57 -16.12 8.03
C LYS A 101 -11.63 -15.02 7.87
N ARG A 102 -11.66 -14.02 8.77
CA ARG A 102 -12.57 -12.86 8.64
C ARG A 102 -12.27 -12.01 7.41
N LEU A 103 -11.02 -11.94 6.98
CA LEU A 103 -10.61 -11.19 5.78
C LEU A 103 -11.05 -11.89 4.49
N ILE A 104 -10.88 -13.21 4.43
CA ILE A 104 -11.09 -14.00 3.21
C ILE A 104 -12.55 -14.41 3.02
N ASP A 105 -13.27 -14.74 4.10
CA ASP A 105 -14.64 -15.26 3.97
C ASP A 105 -15.58 -14.34 3.16
N PRO A 106 -15.56 -12.99 3.33
CA PRO A 106 -16.35 -12.08 2.50
C PRO A 106 -15.96 -12.09 1.01
N CYS A 107 -14.75 -12.54 0.66
CA CYS A 107 -14.25 -12.55 -0.70
C CYS A 107 -14.70 -13.78 -1.51
N ARG A 108 -15.22 -14.83 -0.85
CA ARG A 108 -15.52 -16.13 -1.50
C ARG A 108 -16.59 -16.06 -2.58
N ASP A 109 -17.52 -15.12 -2.45
CA ASP A 109 -18.64 -14.94 -3.38
C ASP A 109 -18.39 -13.83 -4.42
N VAL A 110 -17.17 -13.28 -4.46
CA VAL A 110 -16.81 -12.21 -5.40
C VAL A 110 -16.52 -12.81 -6.77
N HIS A 111 -17.23 -12.30 -7.78
CA HIS A 111 -17.04 -12.69 -9.17
C HIS A 111 -16.90 -11.47 -10.08
N GLY A 112 -15.95 -11.56 -11.00
CA GLY A 112 -15.72 -10.59 -12.07
C GLY A 112 -16.28 -11.06 -13.42
N VAL A 113 -16.23 -10.16 -14.41
CA VAL A 113 -16.58 -10.47 -15.81
C VAL A 113 -15.49 -11.30 -16.50
N SER A 114 -14.28 -11.32 -15.93
CA SER A 114 -13.15 -12.14 -16.33
C SER A 114 -12.47 -12.74 -15.08
N HIS A 115 -11.57 -13.70 -15.24
CA HIS A 115 -10.77 -14.19 -14.11
C HIS A 115 -9.88 -13.09 -13.54
N GLY A 116 -9.27 -12.28 -14.41
CA GLY A 116 -8.50 -11.10 -14.01
C GLY A 116 -9.32 -10.09 -13.19
N ASP A 117 -10.55 -9.78 -13.62
CA ASP A 117 -11.48 -8.91 -12.87
C ASP A 117 -11.86 -9.54 -11.52
N THR A 118 -12.05 -10.86 -11.48
CA THR A 118 -12.30 -11.59 -10.23
C THR A 118 -11.12 -11.44 -9.26
N ALA A 119 -9.89 -11.64 -9.74
CA ALA A 119 -8.68 -11.44 -8.94
C ALA A 119 -8.57 -10.01 -8.41
N ILE A 120 -8.78 -9.00 -9.27
CA ILE A 120 -8.74 -7.59 -8.88
C ILE A 120 -9.76 -7.31 -7.77
N LYS A 121 -11.02 -7.70 -7.96
CA LYS A 121 -12.08 -7.48 -6.97
C LYS A 121 -11.80 -8.19 -5.64
N VAL A 122 -11.29 -9.43 -5.68
CA VAL A 122 -10.89 -10.16 -4.47
C VAL A 122 -9.74 -9.46 -3.76
N ALA A 123 -8.70 -9.02 -4.49
CA ALA A 123 -7.59 -8.26 -3.89
C ALA A 123 -8.08 -6.95 -3.28
N THR A 124 -8.89 -6.18 -3.99
CA THR A 124 -9.44 -4.92 -3.51
C THR A 124 -10.30 -5.11 -2.26
N LEU A 125 -11.12 -6.18 -2.22
CA LEU A 125 -11.92 -6.46 -1.03
C LEU A 125 -11.05 -6.94 0.14
N ALA A 126 -10.10 -7.84 -0.10
CA ALA A 126 -9.19 -8.33 0.93
C ALA A 126 -8.36 -7.17 1.53
N ASP A 127 -7.86 -6.26 0.69
CA ASP A 127 -7.14 -5.05 1.12
C ASP A 127 -8.00 -4.14 2.02
N ARG A 128 -9.28 -3.94 1.66
CA ARG A 128 -10.24 -3.17 2.48
C ARG A 128 -10.45 -3.80 3.85
N GLN A 129 -10.45 -5.13 3.93
CA GLN A 129 -10.62 -5.84 5.19
C GLN A 129 -9.33 -5.82 6.02
N PHE A 130 -8.17 -5.75 5.36
CA PHE A 130 -6.84 -5.85 5.98
C PHE A 130 -6.44 -4.62 6.81
N ASP A 131 -7.13 -3.50 6.63
CA ASP A 131 -6.90 -2.32 7.44
C ASP A 131 -8.10 -2.08 8.38
N PRO A 132 -8.13 -2.77 9.55
CA PRO A 132 -9.20 -2.56 10.52
C PRO A 132 -9.30 -1.09 10.95
N LEU A 133 -8.18 -0.36 10.96
CA LEU A 133 -8.17 1.07 11.27
C LEU A 133 -8.88 1.88 10.19
N LYS A 134 -8.75 1.50 8.91
CA LYS A 134 -9.51 2.12 7.81
C LYS A 134 -11.00 1.93 8.02
N SER A 135 -11.45 0.72 8.33
CA SER A 135 -12.88 0.46 8.61
C SER A 135 -13.37 1.23 9.83
N GLU A 136 -12.58 1.25 10.91
CA GLU A 136 -12.88 1.98 12.14
C GLU A 136 -12.97 3.48 11.90
N CYS A 137 -12.04 4.07 11.16
CA CYS A 137 -12.08 5.50 10.82
C CYS A 137 -13.25 5.86 9.90
N ILE A 138 -13.61 5.00 8.94
CA ILE A 138 -14.80 5.22 8.08
C ILE A 138 -16.06 5.25 8.94
N ASP A 139 -16.21 4.25 9.82
CA ASP A 139 -17.40 4.08 10.66
C ASP A 139 -17.49 5.18 11.73
N GLU A 140 -16.39 5.53 12.39
CA GLU A 140 -16.31 6.62 13.40
C GLU A 140 -16.64 7.99 12.80
N LEU A 141 -16.16 8.26 11.58
CA LEU A 141 -16.34 9.56 10.94
C LEU A 141 -17.63 9.68 10.14
N GLY A 142 -18.32 8.56 9.89
CA GLY A 142 -19.52 8.49 9.06
C GLY A 142 -19.26 8.83 7.59
N ILE A 143 -18.08 8.47 7.07
CA ILE A 143 -17.64 8.82 5.72
C ILE A 143 -18.26 7.86 4.69
N ASP A 144 -18.76 8.41 3.58
CA ASP A 144 -19.16 7.59 2.44
C ASP A 144 -17.92 6.94 1.82
N LYS A 145 -17.92 5.60 1.78
CA LYS A 145 -16.81 4.81 1.22
C LYS A 145 -16.50 5.21 -0.22
N ALA A 146 -17.49 5.66 -1.00
CA ALA A 146 -17.27 6.12 -2.37
C ALA A 146 -16.29 7.30 -2.46
N ILE A 147 -16.19 8.15 -1.43
CA ILE A 147 -15.22 9.27 -1.38
C ILE A 147 -13.78 8.76 -1.31
N LEU A 148 -13.56 7.62 -0.66
CA LEU A 148 -12.24 6.98 -0.52
C LEU A 148 -11.90 6.07 -1.70
N GLU A 149 -12.89 5.76 -2.54
CA GLU A 149 -12.77 4.87 -3.70
C GLU A 149 -12.59 5.63 -5.01
N GLY A 150 -12.57 6.98 -4.97
CA GLY A 150 -12.31 7.82 -6.13
C GLY A 150 -10.84 7.84 -6.54
N MET A 151 -10.58 7.76 -7.85
CA MET A 151 -9.25 7.81 -8.49
C MET A 151 -8.51 9.13 -8.20
N ASP A 152 -9.25 10.21 -7.96
CA ASP A 152 -8.75 11.48 -7.46
C ASP A 152 -9.24 11.65 -6.02
N ALA A 153 -8.70 10.90 -5.05
CA ALA A 153 -8.97 11.21 -3.64
C ALA A 153 -8.58 12.68 -3.43
N PRO A 154 -9.54 13.63 -3.32
CA PRO A 154 -9.18 15.03 -3.49
C PRO A 154 -8.44 15.39 -2.23
N PHE A 155 -7.16 15.74 -2.32
CA PHE A 155 -6.40 16.17 -1.15
C PHE A 155 -7.06 17.37 -0.46
N ASP A 156 -7.89 18.10 -1.20
CA ASP A 156 -8.73 19.22 -0.73
C ASP A 156 -10.12 18.79 -0.20
N ASN A 157 -10.49 17.51 -0.30
CA ASN A 157 -11.77 17.02 0.23
C ASN A 157 -11.70 16.92 1.76
N PRO A 158 -12.61 17.60 2.48
CA PRO A 158 -12.57 17.64 3.94
C PRO A 158 -12.82 16.27 4.60
N ASP A 159 -13.64 15.40 4.01
CA ASP A 159 -13.86 14.05 4.54
C ASP A 159 -12.64 13.16 4.32
N TYR A 160 -11.97 13.28 3.17
CA TYR A 160 -10.70 12.59 2.96
C TYR A 160 -9.60 13.06 3.94
N GLN A 161 -9.50 14.36 4.19
CA GLN A 161 -8.59 14.91 5.19
C GLN A 161 -8.91 14.39 6.60
N ARG A 162 -10.19 14.35 6.99
CA ARG A 162 -10.61 13.79 8.29
C ARG A 162 -10.27 12.30 8.40
N PHE A 163 -10.46 11.54 7.32
CA PHE A 163 -10.06 10.14 7.24
C PHE A 163 -8.55 9.97 7.46
N VAL A 164 -7.72 10.75 6.75
CA VAL A 164 -6.25 10.71 6.91
C VAL A 164 -5.84 11.10 8.34
N GLU A 165 -6.45 12.12 8.93
CA GLU A 165 -6.19 12.50 10.33
C GLU A 165 -6.45 11.33 11.29
N CYS A 166 -7.62 10.69 11.18
CA CYS A 166 -7.99 9.54 12.00
C CYS A 166 -6.98 8.40 11.86
N MET A 167 -6.62 8.07 10.61
CA MET A 167 -5.65 7.03 10.31
C MET A 167 -4.28 7.33 10.90
N CYS A 168 -3.77 8.56 10.73
CA CYS A 168 -2.47 8.96 11.28
C CYS A 168 -2.45 8.93 12.81
N LYS A 169 -3.54 9.34 13.48
CA LYS A 169 -3.65 9.27 14.95
C LYS A 169 -3.67 7.83 15.45
N LYS A 170 -4.53 6.97 14.89
CA LYS A 170 -4.61 5.56 15.30
C LYS A 170 -3.32 4.77 15.05
N ARG A 171 -2.54 5.16 14.04
CA ARG A 171 -1.21 4.59 13.77
C ARG A 171 -0.07 5.24 14.57
N GLY A 172 -0.36 6.25 15.39
CA GLY A 172 0.64 6.95 16.19
C GLY A 172 1.58 7.87 15.39
N LEU A 173 1.30 8.10 14.10
CA LEU A 173 2.06 8.99 13.21
C LEU A 173 1.70 10.46 13.42
N MET A 174 0.57 10.71 14.08
CA MET A 174 0.10 12.02 14.50
C MET A 174 -0.34 11.94 15.96
N LYS A 175 -0.06 12.99 16.72
CA LYS A 175 -0.49 13.12 18.12
C LYS A 175 -1.96 13.53 18.18
N ASP A 176 -2.59 13.39 19.34
CA ASP A 176 -4.01 13.75 19.53
C ASP A 176 -4.30 15.22 19.20
N ASN A 177 -3.34 16.12 19.45
CA ASN A 177 -3.43 17.54 19.14
C ASN A 177 -3.29 17.90 17.65
N GLY A 178 -3.07 16.90 16.78
CA GLY A 178 -2.93 17.09 15.33
C GLY A 178 -1.51 17.34 14.84
N GLU A 179 -0.52 17.42 15.75
CA GLU A 179 0.90 17.53 15.34
C GLU A 179 1.43 16.20 14.80
N ILE A 180 2.29 16.29 13.78
CA ILE A 180 3.03 15.13 13.26
C ILE A 180 3.97 14.57 14.33
N ASN A 181 3.95 13.25 14.49
CA ASN A 181 4.90 12.53 15.33
C ASN A 181 6.13 12.15 14.50
N TRP A 182 7.09 13.07 14.40
CA TRP A 182 8.28 12.89 13.57
C TRP A 182 9.15 11.71 13.97
N ASP A 183 9.19 11.34 15.25
CA ASP A 183 9.94 10.16 15.70
C ASP A 183 9.29 8.88 15.15
N ALA A 184 7.96 8.79 15.18
CA ALA A 184 7.24 7.65 14.59
C ALA A 184 7.34 7.62 13.05
N ILE A 185 7.33 8.78 12.38
CA ILE A 185 7.59 8.86 10.93
C ILE A 185 9.01 8.38 10.62
N HIS A 186 10.00 8.81 11.39
CA HIS A 186 11.37 8.37 11.21
C HIS A 186 11.50 6.85 11.41
N ASP A 187 10.99 6.31 12.51
CA ASP A 187 10.99 4.86 12.81
C ASP A 187 10.30 4.04 11.71
N LEU A 188 9.23 4.56 11.11
CA LEU A 188 8.53 3.93 9.99
C LEU A 188 9.47 3.70 8.80
N TYR A 189 10.23 4.72 8.39
CA TYR A 189 11.16 4.61 7.26
C TYR A 189 12.44 3.86 7.62
N SER A 190 12.95 3.99 8.85
CA SER A 190 14.12 3.23 9.32
C SER A 190 13.82 1.74 9.52
N GLY A 191 12.56 1.37 9.76
CA GLY A 191 12.12 -0.03 9.83
C GLY A 191 12.17 -0.78 8.49
N ASP A 192 12.17 -0.04 7.38
CA ASP A 192 12.23 -0.57 6.00
C ASP A 192 13.39 0.08 5.22
N TRP A 193 14.52 0.28 5.90
CA TRP A 193 15.64 1.03 5.34
C TRP A 193 16.26 0.36 4.10
N GLU A 194 16.15 -0.96 3.97
CA GLU A 194 16.69 -1.73 2.84
C GLU A 194 15.99 -1.36 1.53
N SER A 195 14.67 -1.09 1.55
CA SER A 195 13.93 -0.63 0.36
C SER A 195 14.20 0.84 0.02
N VAL A 196 14.56 1.63 1.02
CA VAL A 196 14.86 3.06 0.89
C VAL A 196 16.26 3.29 0.33
N ALA A 197 17.23 2.47 0.74
CA ALA A 197 18.65 2.68 0.47
C ALA A 197 19.36 1.37 0.07
N GLU A 198 18.89 0.77 -1.03
CA GLU A 198 19.43 -0.49 -1.54
C GLU A 198 20.97 -0.44 -1.73
N GLY A 199 21.66 -1.47 -1.24
CA GLY A 199 23.12 -1.59 -1.34
C GLY A 199 23.89 -0.61 -0.45
N LYS A 200 23.23 0.10 0.47
CA LYS A 200 23.86 0.97 1.46
C LYS A 200 24.00 0.27 2.80
N SER A 201 24.94 0.76 3.62
CA SER A 201 24.97 0.40 5.03
C SER A 201 23.79 1.05 5.78
N GLN A 202 23.41 0.49 6.92
CA GLN A 202 22.36 1.07 7.77
C GLN A 202 22.64 2.54 8.15
N GLN A 203 23.90 2.90 8.39
CA GLN A 203 24.28 4.28 8.72
C GLN A 203 24.08 5.23 7.53
N GLU A 204 24.38 4.77 6.31
CA GLU A 204 24.12 5.55 5.10
C GLU A 204 22.62 5.67 4.82
N ALA A 205 21.85 4.60 5.05
CA ALA A 205 20.40 4.59 4.90
C ALA A 205 19.73 5.59 5.84
N GLU A 206 20.15 5.60 7.11
CA GLU A 206 19.70 6.56 8.11
C GLU A 206 19.97 8.01 7.69
N ALA A 207 21.16 8.28 7.13
CA ALA A 207 21.49 9.61 6.63
C ALA A 207 20.59 10.01 5.44
N ILE A 208 20.23 9.07 4.57
CA ILE A 208 19.30 9.29 3.45
C ILE A 208 17.90 9.57 3.97
N ILE A 209 17.39 8.75 4.90
CA ILE A 209 16.06 8.90 5.51
C ILE A 209 15.93 10.27 6.17
N LYS A 210 16.90 10.63 7.02
CA LYS A 210 16.92 11.93 7.68
C LYS A 210 16.94 13.09 6.68
N ARG A 211 17.77 12.98 5.64
CA ARG A 211 17.88 14.01 4.58
C ARG A 211 16.58 14.16 3.78
N ALA A 212 15.76 13.11 3.69
CA ALA A 212 14.44 13.17 3.06
C ALA A 212 13.36 13.77 3.97
N ILE A 213 13.40 13.44 5.28
CA ILE A 213 12.35 13.83 6.23
C ILE A 213 12.53 15.27 6.73
N ASP A 214 13.76 15.66 7.08
CA ASP A 214 14.01 16.94 7.76
C ASP A 214 13.51 18.18 7.00
N PRO A 215 13.63 18.29 5.66
CA PRO A 215 13.08 19.41 4.90
C PRO A 215 11.56 19.57 5.01
N CYS A 216 10.85 18.49 5.35
CA CYS A 216 9.39 18.46 5.37
C CYS A 216 8.79 18.86 6.72
N ARG A 217 9.61 19.17 7.73
CA ARG A 217 9.15 19.47 9.10
C ARG A 217 8.33 20.75 9.22
N ASP A 218 8.57 21.71 8.33
CA ASP A 218 7.89 23.01 8.30
C ASP A 218 6.67 23.02 7.35
N VAL A 219 6.29 21.85 6.80
CA VAL A 219 5.14 21.73 5.90
C VAL A 219 3.84 21.73 6.71
N HIS A 220 2.92 22.61 6.34
CA HIS A 220 1.63 22.77 6.99
C HIS A 220 0.47 22.83 5.99
N GLY A 221 -0.67 22.26 6.40
CA GLY A 221 -1.95 22.35 5.70
C GLY A 221 -3.01 23.10 6.51
N ASP A 222 -4.19 23.25 5.93
CA ASP A 222 -5.31 23.99 6.55
C ASP A 222 -6.01 23.20 7.68
N SER A 223 -5.73 21.90 7.77
CA SER A 223 -6.22 20.98 8.80
C SER A 223 -5.11 19.98 9.18
N PRO A 224 -5.21 19.24 10.30
CA PRO A 224 -4.24 18.20 10.63
C PRO A 224 -4.15 17.14 9.54
N GLY A 225 -5.28 16.68 9.01
CA GLY A 225 -5.34 15.75 7.88
C GLY A 225 -4.67 16.29 6.61
N HIS A 226 -4.93 17.55 6.26
CA HIS A 226 -4.27 18.21 5.13
C HIS A 226 -2.76 18.36 5.36
N THR A 227 -2.34 18.64 6.60
CA THR A 227 -0.92 18.70 6.98
C THR A 227 -0.25 17.35 6.77
N ALA A 228 -0.86 16.25 7.21
CA ALA A 228 -0.33 14.91 6.99
C ALA A 228 -0.18 14.57 5.50
N ILE A 229 -1.19 14.90 4.68
CA ILE A 229 -1.12 14.72 3.21
C ILE A 229 0.05 15.50 2.61
N LYS A 230 0.21 16.78 2.95
CA LYS A 230 1.29 17.62 2.41
C LYS A 230 2.68 17.16 2.87
N VAL A 231 2.82 16.77 4.13
CA VAL A 231 4.07 16.21 4.68
C VAL A 231 4.46 14.96 3.91
N GLN A 232 3.51 14.07 3.63
CA GLN A 232 3.79 12.89 2.83
C GLN A 232 4.29 13.24 1.44
N LEU A 233 3.55 14.11 0.73
CA LEU A 233 3.91 14.53 -0.63
C LEU A 233 5.33 15.11 -0.68
N CYS A 234 5.71 15.86 0.36
CA CYS A 234 7.06 16.37 0.52
C CYS A 234 8.09 15.24 0.68
N ILE A 235 7.89 14.32 1.64
CA ILE A 235 8.83 13.22 1.91
C ILE A 235 9.02 12.35 0.66
N ASP A 236 7.93 12.03 -0.04
CA ASP A 236 7.97 11.24 -1.28
C ASP A 236 8.77 11.95 -2.39
N ASN A 237 8.62 13.27 -2.50
CA ASN A 237 9.38 14.07 -3.47
C ASN A 237 10.87 14.14 -3.11
N GLU A 238 11.22 14.25 -1.83
CA GLU A 238 12.60 14.25 -1.37
C GLU A 238 13.26 12.89 -1.62
N PHE A 239 12.61 11.78 -1.28
CA PHE A 239 13.14 10.44 -1.59
C PHE A 239 13.34 10.24 -3.10
N ARG A 240 12.42 10.72 -3.93
CA ARG A 240 12.57 10.68 -5.40
C ARG A 240 13.81 11.45 -5.86
N THR A 241 14.00 12.65 -5.33
CA THR A 241 15.14 13.50 -5.66
C THR A 241 16.44 12.81 -5.26
N LEU A 242 16.54 12.32 -4.02
CA LEU A 242 17.71 11.60 -3.53
C LEU A 242 18.04 10.36 -4.34
N ARG A 243 17.04 9.57 -4.73
CA ARG A 243 17.24 8.37 -5.56
C ARG A 243 17.79 8.74 -6.95
N SER A 244 17.34 9.86 -7.52
CA SER A 244 17.88 10.35 -8.81
C SER A 244 19.35 10.79 -8.68
N GLU A 245 19.73 11.46 -7.58
CA GLU A 245 21.11 11.88 -7.32
C GLU A 245 22.05 10.69 -7.11
N LEU A 246 21.61 9.67 -6.39
CA LEU A 246 22.43 8.50 -6.07
C LEU A 246 22.75 7.67 -7.33
N ARG A 247 21.78 7.53 -8.25
CA ARG A 247 21.97 6.84 -9.53
C ARG A 247 22.98 7.56 -10.43
N ASN A 248 22.95 8.88 -10.48
CA ASN A 248 23.85 9.68 -11.33
C ASN A 248 25.32 9.69 -10.84
N LYS A 249 25.60 9.15 -9.65
CA LYS A 249 26.94 9.07 -9.06
C LYS A 249 27.59 7.69 -9.19
N GLN A 250 26.88 6.69 -9.72
CA GLN A 250 27.38 5.34 -10.01
C GLN A 250 27.80 5.22 -11.47
#